data_AF-A0A6B3FPV2-F1
#
_entry.id   AF-A0A6B3FPV2-F1
#
_cell.length_a   1.000
_cell.length_b   1.000
_cell.length_c   1.000
_cell.angle_alpha   90.00
_cell.angle_beta   90.00
_cell.angle_gamma   90.00
#
_symmetry.space_group_name_H-M   'P 1'
#
loop_
_entity.id
_entity.type
_entity.pdbx_description
1 polymer ?
#
loop_
_entity_poly.entity_id
_entity_poly.type
_entity_poly.pdbx_seq_one_letter_code
_entity_poly.pdbx_strand_id
1 'polypeptide(L)' 'VIPGSGELVALGAAALAASAAGGGDPVAVAAAWQQSGTDRQLPPVERDTETWERVTSVLERASEPLL' A
#
# COMPACT_ATOMS: atom_id res chain seq x y z
N VAL A 1 -8.21 4.61 7.25
CA VAL A 1 -7.88 5.89 6.58
C VAL A 1 -7.22 5.53 5.27
N ILE A 2 -7.66 6.11 4.15
CA ILE A 2 -7.08 5.86 2.82
C ILE A 2 -6.38 7.14 2.36
N PRO A 3 -5.15 7.07 1.83
CA PRO A 3 -4.49 8.23 1.26
C PRO A 3 -5.33 8.90 0.18
N GLY A 4 -5.47 10.23 0.25
CA GLY A 4 -6.21 11.00 -0.75
C GLY A 4 -5.41 11.31 -2.02
N SER A 5 -4.11 11.04 -2.03
CA SER A 5 -3.25 11.28 -3.20
C SER A 5 -3.51 10.26 -4.30
N GLY A 6 -3.75 10.73 -5.53
CA GLY A 6 -4.13 9.89 -6.66
C GLY A 6 -2.98 9.09 -7.28
N GLU A 7 -1.73 9.44 -7.00
CA GLU A 7 -0.55 8.86 -7.66
C GLU A 7 0.40 8.15 -6.67
N LEU A 8 -0.15 7.31 -5.78
CA LEU A 8 0.64 6.58 -4.77
C LEU A 8 1.75 5.71 -5.38
N VAL A 9 1.51 5.14 -6.57
CA VAL A 9 2.52 4.35 -7.29
C VAL A 9 3.66 5.25 -7.78
N ALA A 10 3.34 6.41 -8.36
CA ALA A 10 4.37 7.35 -8.82
C ALA A 10 5.17 7.91 -7.64
N LEU A 11 4.50 8.20 -6.52
CA LEU A 11 5.13 8.63 -5.28
C LEU A 11 6.11 7.57 -4.75
N GLY A 12 5.66 6.31 -4.68
CA GLY A 12 6.52 5.20 -4.24
C GLY A 12 7.69 4.97 -5.18
N ALA A 13 7.46 4.99 -6.50
CA ALA A 13 8.50 4.84 -7.50
C ALA A 13 9.54 5.97 -7.42
N ALA A 14 9.10 7.22 -7.27
CA ALA A 14 9.98 8.37 -7.09
C ALA A 14 10.80 8.28 -5.79
N ALA A 15 10.20 7.80 -4.70
CA ALA A 15 10.88 7.68 -3.41
C ALA A 15 11.92 6.56 -3.43
N LEU A 16 11.62 5.45 -4.09
CA LEU A 16 12.58 4.37 -4.35
C LEU A 16 13.75 4.86 -5.20
N ALA A 17 13.48 5.61 -6.28
CA ALA A 17 14.52 6.19 -7.12
C ALA A 17 15.41 7.18 -6.35
N ALA A 18 14.80 8.03 -5.50
CA ALA A 18 15.53 8.97 -4.66
C ALA A 18 16.41 8.26 -3.62
N SER A 19 15.89 7.21 -2.96
CA SER A 19 16.67 6.37 -2.05
C SER A 19 17.81 5.65 -2.76
N ALA A 20 17.59 5.15 -3.98
CA ALA A 20 18.64 4.52 -4.78
C ALA A 20 19.75 5.51 -5.19
N ALA A 21 19.40 6.77 -5.46
CA ALA A 21 20.34 7.80 -5.90
C ALA A 21 21.11 8.48 -4.75
N GLY A 22 20.45 8.68 -3.60
CA GLY A 22 20.99 9.48 -2.48
C GLY A 22 21.19 8.71 -1.17
N GLY A 23 20.77 7.45 -1.11
CA GLY A 23 20.63 6.70 0.13
C GLY A 23 19.42 7.15 0.97
N GLY A 24 19.24 6.51 2.13
CA GLY A 24 18.14 6.79 3.05
C GLY A 24 16.92 5.89 2.86
N ASP A 25 16.00 5.96 3.81
CA ASP A 25 14.77 5.15 3.81
C ASP A 25 13.76 5.69 2.78
N PRO A 26 13.39 4.93 1.74
CA PRO A 26 12.41 5.36 0.74
C PRO A 26 11.03 5.63 1.36
N VAL A 27 10.67 4.96 2.46
CA VAL A 27 9.38 5.19 3.13
C VAL A 27 9.38 6.56 3.82
N ALA A 28 10.46 6.92 4.50
CA ALA A 28 10.63 8.25 5.08
C ALA A 28 10.57 9.36 4.02
N VAL A 29 11.17 9.14 2.84
CA VAL A 29 11.11 10.09 1.71
C VAL A 29 9.69 10.24 1.17
N ALA A 30 8.99 9.12 0.93
CA ALA A 30 7.60 9.14 0.47
C ALA A 30 6.69 9.86 1.48
N ALA A 31 6.84 9.58 2.77
CA ALA A 31 6.04 10.20 3.84
C ALA A 31 6.27 11.71 3.93
N ALA A 32 7.51 12.18 3.73
CA ALA A 32 7.81 13.61 3.70
C ALA A 32 7.10 14.33 2.53
N TRP A 33 7.01 13.68 1.37
CA TRP A 33 6.31 14.23 0.19
C TRP A 33 4.78 14.11 0.25
N GLN A 34 4.26 13.17 1.05
CA GLN A 34 2.82 12.90 1.17
C GLN A 34 2.04 13.97 1.95
N GLN A 35 2.71 14.98 2.53
CA GLN A 35 2.11 16.02 3.37
C GLN A 35 0.98 16.84 2.69
N SER A 36 0.86 16.79 1.36
CA SER A 36 -0.14 17.54 0.58
C SER A 36 -1.45 16.78 0.30
N GLY A 37 -1.58 15.53 0.74
CA GLY A 37 -2.79 14.72 0.51
C GLY A 37 -3.74 14.76 1.70
N THR A 38 -4.98 15.24 1.52
CA THR A 38 -6.01 15.09 2.55
C THR A 38 -6.47 13.64 2.56
N ASP A 39 -6.03 12.89 3.57
CA ASP A 39 -6.47 11.53 3.80
C ASP A 39 -7.99 11.44 3.91
N ARG A 40 -8.56 10.40 3.26
CA ARG A 40 -9.99 10.12 3.37
C ARG A 40 -10.23 9.15 4.52
N GLN A 41 -10.91 9.64 5.54
CA GLN A 41 -11.50 8.76 6.55
C GLN A 41 -12.75 8.10 5.97
N LEU A 42 -12.79 6.77 6.05
CA LEU A 42 -13.98 6.00 5.72
C LEU A 42 -14.70 5.61 7.01
N PRO A 43 -16.05 5.52 6.99
CA PRO A 43 -16.79 4.96 8.11
C PRO A 43 -16.37 3.51 8.34
N PRO A 44 -16.39 3.03 9.60
CA PRO A 44 -16.19 1.62 9.87
C PRO A 44 -17.32 0.82 9.22
N VAL A 45 -16.96 -0.30 8.60
CA VAL A 45 -17.90 -1.27 8.03
C VAL A 45 -17.67 -2.62 8.70
N GLU A 46 -18.72 -3.44 8.77
CA GLU A 46 -18.59 -4.82 9.21
C GLU A 46 -17.65 -5.59 8.27
N ARG A 47 -16.89 -6.53 8.84
CA ARG A 47 -15.97 -7.34 8.04
C ARG A 47 -16.75 -8.35 7.22
N ASP A 48 -16.54 -8.33 5.91
CA ASP A 48 -17.05 -9.37 5.02
C ASP A 48 -16.20 -10.65 5.16
N THR A 49 -16.63 -11.53 6.05
CA THR A 49 -15.97 -12.82 6.31
C THR A 49 -16.02 -13.75 5.09
N GLU A 50 -17.11 -13.71 4.31
CA GLU A 50 -17.27 -14.57 3.13
C GLU A 50 -16.23 -14.22 2.04
N THR A 51 -16.10 -12.93 1.72
CA THR A 51 -15.07 -12.47 0.78
C THR A 51 -13.67 -12.77 1.29
N TRP A 52 -13.45 -12.63 2.60
CA TRP A 52 -12.16 -12.90 3.24
C TRP A 52 -11.73 -14.36 3.08
N GLU A 53 -12.61 -15.31 3.42
CA GLU A 53 -12.36 -16.75 3.28
C GLU A 53 -12.11 -17.13 1.82
N ARG A 54 -12.88 -16.56 0.89
CA ARG A 54 -12.74 -16.81 -0.54
C ARG A 54 -11.37 -16.40 -1.08
N VAL A 55 -10.88 -15.21 -0.72
CA VAL A 55 -9.55 -14.73 -1.14
C VAL A 55 -8.45 -15.56 -0.51
N THR A 56 -8.58 -15.88 0.78
CA THR A 56 -7.59 -16.69 1.52
C THR A 56 -7.40 -18.06 0.87
N SER A 57 -8.50 -18.74 0.54
CA SER A 57 -8.46 -20.04 -0.15
C SER A 57 -7.78 -19.99 -1.53
N VAL A 58 -7.87 -18.88 -2.26
CA VAL A 58 -7.15 -18.71 -3.54
C VAL A 58 -5.64 -18.56 -3.28
N LEU A 59 -5.27 -17.72 -2.32
CA LEU A 59 -3.86 -17.47 -2.00
C LEU A 59 -3.16 -18.71 -1.48
N GLU A 60 -3.81 -19.50 -0.62
CA GLU A 60 -3.27 -20.77 -0.11
C GLU A 60 -2.94 -21.74 -1.26
N ARG A 61 -3.90 -21.98 -2.16
CA ARG A 61 -3.68 -22.82 -3.35
C ARG A 61 -2.60 -22.28 -4.29
N ALA A 62 -2.48 -20.95 -4.39
CA ALA A 62 -1.45 -20.30 -5.21
C ALA A 62 -0.07 -20.31 -4.56
N SER A 63 0.02 -20.53 -3.24
CA SER A 63 1.28 -20.61 -2.50
C SER A 63 1.88 -22.01 -2.45
N GLU A 64 1.09 -23.08 -2.66
CA GLU A 64 1.59 -24.46 -2.77
C GLU A 64 2.71 -24.66 -3.81
N PRO A 65 2.69 -24.04 -5.01
CA PRO A 65 3.77 -24.16 -5.99
C PRO A 65 5.05 -23.39 -5.62
N LEU A 66 5.05 -22.58 -4.55
CA LEU A 66 6.16 -21.72 -4.14
C LEU A 66 6.90 -22.23 -2.89
N LEU A 67 6.50 -23.39 -2.34
CA LEU A 67 7.14 -24.10 -1.22
C LEU A 67 7.80 -25.39 -1.71
#